data_AF-A0A3Q8X8H7-F1
#
_entry.id   AF-A0A3Q8X8H7-F1
#
_cell.length_a   1.000
_cell.length_b   1.000
_cell.length_c   1.000
_cell.angle_alpha   90.00
_cell.angle_beta   90.00
_cell.angle_gamma   90.00
#
_symmetry.space_group_name_H-M   'P 1'
#
loop_
_entity.id
_entity.type
_entity.pdbx_description
1 polymer ?
#
loop_
_entity_poly.entity_id
_entity_poly.type
_entity_poly.pdbx_seq_one_letter_code
_entity_poly.pdbx_strand_id
1 'polypeptide(L)' 'MLIMKFENKVVVITGGSSGIGKAAAIEFVKQGASVVINGRREEALREAAQEIDPTGQHVPMWLERFRIDT' A
#
# COMPACT_ATOMS: atom_id res chain seq x y z
N MET A 1 18.96 -1.27 18.51
CA MET A 1 18.02 -0.28 17.92
C MET A 1 17.45 -0.90 16.66
N LEU A 2 16.14 -1.06 16.55
CA LEU A 2 15.52 -1.58 15.32
C LEU A 2 15.63 -0.47 14.27
N ILE A 3 16.32 -0.73 13.15
CA ILE A 3 16.44 0.24 12.06
C ILE A 3 15.31 -0.04 11.07
N MET A 4 14.37 0.89 10.96
CA MET A 4 13.32 0.84 9.94
C MET A 4 13.88 1.34 8.60
N LYS A 5 14.22 0.40 7.73
CA LYS A 5 14.93 0.67 6.47
C LYS A 5 14.17 1.61 5.53
N PHE A 6 12.85 1.68 5.62
CA PHE A 6 11.99 2.45 4.72
C PHE A 6 11.24 3.58 5.42
N GLU A 7 11.66 3.96 6.62
CA GLU A 7 11.10 5.12 7.31
C GLU A 7 11.21 6.38 6.41
N ASN A 8 10.12 7.15 6.34
CA ASN A 8 10.00 8.34 5.50
C ASN A 8 10.21 8.09 3.98
N LYS A 9 9.98 6.85 3.51
CA LYS A 9 9.98 6.50 2.09
C LYS A 9 8.58 6.19 1.60
N VAL A 10 8.32 6.53 0.35
CA VAL A 10 7.10 6.12 -0.38
C VAL A 10 7.44 4.95 -1.30
N VAL A 11 6.67 3.87 -1.22
CA VAL A 11 6.80 2.68 -2.08
C VAL A 11 5.54 2.52 -2.91
N VAL A 12 5.68 2.40 -4.23
CA VAL A 12 4.55 2.16 -5.15
C VAL A 12 4.58 0.71 -5.59
N ILE A 13 3.45 0.00 -5.43
CA ILE A 13 3.30 -1.41 -5.78
C ILE A 13 2.16 -1.57 -6.78
N THR A 14 2.51 -1.94 -8.02
CA THR A 14 1.53 -2.38 -9.02
C THR A 14 1.10 -3.82 -8.74
N GLY A 15 -0.20 -4.11 -8.84
CA GLY A 15 -0.74 -5.42 -8.46
C GLY A 15 -0.79 -5.63 -6.94
N GLY A 16 -0.88 -4.55 -6.15
CA GLY A 16 -0.80 -4.60 -4.69
C GLY A 16 -2.03 -5.18 -3.97
N SER A 17 -3.11 -5.50 -4.69
CA SER A 17 -4.36 -6.01 -4.09
C SER A 17 -4.30 -7.47 -3.65
N SER A 18 -3.35 -8.28 -4.12
CA SER A 18 -3.28 -9.71 -3.78
C SER A 18 -1.88 -10.30 -3.97
N GLY A 19 -1.74 -11.58 -3.59
CA GLY A 19 -0.53 -12.38 -3.82
C GLY A 19 0.75 -11.71 -3.32
N ILE A 20 1.79 -11.74 -4.16
CA ILE A 20 3.11 -11.18 -3.82
C ILE A 20 3.05 -9.67 -3.62
N GLY A 21 2.25 -8.95 -4.42
CA GLY A 21 2.13 -7.48 -4.30
C GLY A 21 1.60 -7.07 -2.94
N LYS A 22 0.54 -7.73 -2.46
CA LYS A 22 -0.02 -7.50 -1.12
C LYS A 22 0.97 -7.89 -0.01
N ALA A 23 1.64 -9.03 -0.15
CA ALA A 23 2.64 -9.47 0.82
C ALA A 23 3.82 -8.47 0.94
N ALA A 24 4.28 -7.94 -0.20
CA ALA A 24 5.30 -6.90 -0.23
C ALA A 24 4.80 -5.61 0.43
N ALA A 25 3.56 -5.20 0.17
CA ALA A 25 2.97 -4.01 0.80
C ALA A 25 2.99 -4.09 2.33
N ILE A 26 2.57 -5.24 2.88
CA ILE A 26 2.61 -5.52 4.33
C ILE A 26 4.04 -5.36 4.87
N GLU A 27 5.02 -5.93 4.18
CA GLU A 27 6.41 -5.91 4.63
C GLU A 27 7.01 -4.50 4.59
N PHE A 28 6.70 -3.70 3.56
CA PHE A 28 7.15 -2.31 3.49
C PHE A 28 6.53 -1.43 4.58
N VAL A 29 5.24 -1.61 4.90
CA VAL A 29 4.59 -0.91 6.02
C VAL A 29 5.28 -1.24 7.33
N LYS A 30 5.57 -2.53 7.59
CA LYS A 30 6.32 -2.95 8.81
C LYS A 30 7.70 -2.32 8.92
N GLN A 31 8.31 -1.96 7.78
CA GLN A 31 9.61 -1.29 7.72
C GLN A 31 9.51 0.24 7.69
N GLY A 32 8.34 0.80 8.00
CA GLY A 32 8.11 2.24 8.19
C GLY A 32 7.75 3.01 6.92
N ALA A 33 7.49 2.33 5.80
CA ALA A 33 7.14 2.99 4.56
C ALA A 33 5.70 3.54 4.57
N SER A 34 5.46 4.57 3.77
CA SER A 34 4.14 4.84 3.21
C SER A 34 4.01 4.07 1.89
N VAL A 35 2.94 3.29 1.72
CA VAL A 35 2.78 2.41 0.56
C VAL A 35 1.56 2.81 -0.26
N VAL A 36 1.75 2.93 -1.57
CA VAL A 36 0.68 3.12 -2.55
C VAL A 36 0.50 1.81 -3.31
N ILE A 37 -0.70 1.24 -3.28
CA ILE A 37 -1.05 0.05 -4.07
C ILE A 37 -1.90 0.44 -5.29
N ASN A 38 -1.63 -0.17 -6.43
CA ASN A 38 -2.38 0.01 -7.67
C ASN A 38 -2.87 -1.35 -8.19
N GLY A 39 -4.03 -1.36 -8.86
CA GLY A 39 -4.62 -2.52 -9.51
C GLY A 39 -5.86 -2.16 -10.33
N ARG A 40 -6.40 -3.14 -11.03
CA ARG A 40 -7.54 -2.94 -11.96
C ARG A 40 -8.92 -2.94 -11.28
N ARG A 41 -9.01 -3.46 -10.06
CA ARG A 41 -10.28 -3.66 -9.34
C ARG A 41 -10.25 -2.83 -8.07
N GLU A 42 -11.08 -1.80 -8.03
CA GLU A 42 -11.14 -0.86 -6.91
C GLU A 42 -11.51 -1.54 -5.59
N GLU A 43 -12.55 -2.37 -5.58
CA GLU A 43 -12.99 -3.08 -4.38
C GLU A 43 -11.86 -3.92 -3.74
N ALA A 44 -11.10 -4.65 -4.57
CA ALA A 44 -9.99 -5.45 -4.08
C ALA A 44 -8.82 -4.60 -3.57
N LEU A 45 -8.64 -3.36 -4.07
CA LEU A 45 -7.66 -2.43 -3.53
C LEU A 45 -8.12 -1.86 -2.18
N ARG A 46 -9.42 -1.59 -2.02
CA ARG A 46 -10.00 -1.14 -0.74
C ARG A 46 -9.83 -2.21 0.33
N GLU A 47 -10.26 -3.43 0.03
CA GLU A 47 -10.09 -4.58 0.93
C GLU A 47 -8.60 -4.79 1.29
N ALA A 48 -7.72 -4.79 0.29
CA ALA A 48 -6.30 -4.96 0.54
C ALA A 48 -5.70 -3.82 1.37
N ALA A 49 -6.03 -2.55 1.10
CA ALA A 49 -5.54 -1.41 1.88
C ALA A 49 -5.99 -1.52 3.34
N GLN A 50 -7.26 -1.86 3.58
CA GLN A 50 -7.81 -2.06 4.92
C GLN A 50 -7.12 -3.21 5.67
N GLU A 51 -6.77 -4.29 4.97
CA GLU A 51 -6.06 -5.42 5.56
C GLU A 51 -4.57 -5.13 5.81
N ILE A 52 -3.90 -4.41 4.91
CA ILE A 52 -2.49 -4.07 5.03
C ILE A 52 -2.29 -3.07 6.17
N ASP A 53 -3.15 -2.07 6.23
CA ASP A 53 -3.09 -1.01 7.22
C ASP A 53 -4.51 -0.57 7.62
N PRO A 54 -5.08 -1.20 8.67
CA PRO A 54 -6.40 -0.87 9.18
C PRO A 54 -6.54 0.57 9.69
N THR A 55 -5.42 1.25 9.97
CA THR A 55 -5.41 2.63 10.46
C THR A 55 -5.48 3.66 9.33
N GLY A 56 -5.11 3.26 8.11
CA GLY A 56 -5.00 4.13 6.94
C GLY A 56 -3.87 5.15 6.99
N GLN A 57 -2.94 5.03 7.95
CA GLN A 57 -1.84 5.97 8.16
C GLN A 57 -0.68 5.77 7.16
N HIS A 58 -0.41 4.53 6.78
CA HIS A 58 0.66 4.10 5.91
C HIS A 58 0.19 3.70 4.50
N VAL A 59 -1.04 3.16 4.37
CA VAL A 59 -1.67 2.88 3.08
C VAL A 59 -2.91 3.75 2.93
N PRO A 60 -2.74 5.03 2.58
CA PRO A 60 -3.86 5.94 2.61
C PRO A 60 -4.80 5.66 1.42
N MET A 61 -6.07 5.46 1.73
CA MET A 61 -7.09 5.08 0.76
C MET A 61 -7.62 6.33 0.03
N TRP A 62 -6.87 6.82 -0.96
CA TRP A 62 -7.27 7.97 -1.79
C TRP A 62 -7.88 7.50 -3.11
N LEU A 63 -9.21 7.31 -3.14
CA LEU A 63 -9.87 6.72 -4.32
C LEU A 63 -10.21 7.72 -5.42
N GLU A 64 -10.40 8.99 -5.07
CA GLU A 64 -10.95 9.95 -6.05
C GLU A 64 -9.88 10.84 -6.70
N ARG A 65 -8.65 10.89 -6.14
CA ARG A 65 -7.67 11.92 -6.51
C ARG A 65 -6.46 11.42 -7.31
N PHE A 66 -6.28 10.11 -7.42
CA PHE A 66 -5.23 9.48 -8.24
C PHE A 66 -5.81 8.39 -9.13
N ARG A 67 -6.83 8.74 -9.94
CA ARG A 67 -6.99 8.02 -11.22
C ARG A 67 -5.74 8.31 -12.03
N ILE A 68 -4.81 7.35 -12.06
CA ILE A 68 -3.80 7.31 -13.11
C ILE A 68 -4.57 6.80 -14.34
N ASP A 69 -5.20 7.73 -15.04
CA ASP A 69 -5.74 7.46 -16.36
C ASP A 69 -4.52 7.16 -17.25
N THR A 70 -4.33 5.87 -17.53
CA THR A 70 -3.41 5.35 -18.55
C THR A 70 -4.22 4.91 -19.75
#